data_AF-A0A1M7Q3V4-F1
#
_entry.id   AF-A0A1M7Q3V4-F1
#
_cell.length_a   1.000
_cell.length_b   1.000
_cell.length_c   1.000
_cell.angle_alpha   90.00
_cell.angle_beta   90.00
_cell.angle_gamma   90.00
#
_symmetry.space_group_name_H-M   'P 1'
#
loop_
_entity.id
_entity.type
_entity.pdbx_description
1 polymer ?
#
loop_
_entity_poly.entity_id
_entity_poly.type
_entity_poly.pdbx_seq_one_letter_code
_entity_poly.pdbx_strand_id
1 'polypeptide(L)'
;MPVNNYSLLSLFYSVDLTLNNTDPSNHLFEDFIMLFISDQDVGLESYKIKIQSVQQNTEAFRQKLTAFIEYYKEHDLRFHRLLSYFQKLKENEHFILWPTDDLSPEKRNELHLILTSLEESLDYKVISREHNELFASLLEAYHLMAFGELTKEGIGEKNKEMRVCRFCGKKRPTVSFKNVAHAISESLGNKKIILHEECDECNERFGSASGIEKSLISYLKIYGSYFGVKGKSGVAKFKGRNFTLTNEGIIKLDHFLRKGEKPHDTSFRLETYEKIVAQDIYRTLCKYALSVIDSSVLINLRDTVRWINREYNLDRLPKVGLLKSYERFTKHPSILIYQRKNMDTTLPFLVGELHYTFLIIVYIIPLAAGDVNFTDEISYGRFWQFFKHYSRSEGWQFLNLSDQKEKDLTINLNFDIKGENIKSD
;
A
#
# COMPACT_ATOMS: atom_id res chain seq x y z
N MET A 1 -16.63 -29.17 -19.07
CA MET A 1 -15.71 -29.87 -18.14
C MET A 1 -15.55 -28.98 -16.91
N PRO A 2 -15.38 -29.55 -15.69
CA PRO A 2 -15.22 -28.74 -14.49
C PRO A 2 -13.99 -27.84 -14.63
N VAL A 3 -14.18 -26.56 -14.34
CA VAL A 3 -13.11 -25.57 -14.21
C VAL A 3 -12.69 -25.60 -12.76
N ASN A 4 -11.47 -26.04 -12.48
CA ASN A 4 -10.99 -26.13 -11.11
C ASN A 4 -10.13 -24.90 -10.79
N ASN A 5 -10.63 -24.02 -9.94
CA ASN A 5 -9.93 -22.81 -9.51
C ASN A 5 -9.31 -23.01 -8.13
N TYR A 6 -8.01 -22.76 -8.02
CA TYR A 6 -7.28 -22.80 -6.76
C TYR A 6 -6.50 -21.52 -6.53
N SER A 7 -6.43 -21.11 -5.27
CA SER A 7 -5.54 -20.06 -4.80
C SER A 7 -4.44 -20.68 -3.95
N LEU A 8 -3.20 -20.33 -4.26
CA LEU A 8 -2.04 -20.56 -3.40
C LEU A 8 -1.76 -19.27 -2.63
N LEU A 9 -1.71 -19.36 -1.30
CA LEU A 9 -1.58 -18.22 -0.41
C LEU A 9 -0.37 -18.41 0.50
N SER A 10 0.56 -17.47 0.54
CA SER A 10 1.57 -17.33 1.59
C SER A 10 1.32 -16.05 2.38
N LEU A 11 2.12 -15.76 3.41
CA LEU A 11 1.97 -14.53 4.20
C LEU A 11 1.98 -13.26 3.34
N PHE A 12 2.81 -13.24 2.30
CA PHE A 12 3.09 -12.04 1.51
C PHE A 12 2.67 -12.15 0.05
N TYR A 13 2.37 -13.35 -0.44
CA TYR A 13 2.10 -13.59 -1.84
C TYR A 13 0.83 -14.42 -2.04
N SER A 14 0.18 -14.22 -3.17
CA SER A 14 -0.88 -15.12 -3.63
C SER A 14 -0.84 -15.29 -5.14
N VAL A 15 -1.28 -16.45 -5.60
CA VAL A 15 -1.50 -16.71 -7.02
C VAL A 15 -2.77 -17.53 -7.19
N ASP A 16 -3.64 -17.07 -8.10
CA ASP A 16 -4.83 -17.82 -8.50
C ASP A 16 -4.49 -18.62 -9.77
N LEU A 17 -4.90 -19.88 -9.78
CA LEU A 17 -4.69 -20.85 -10.85
C LEU A 17 -6.04 -21.40 -11.29
N THR A 18 -6.28 -21.34 -12.59
CA THR A 18 -7.43 -21.98 -13.22
C THR A 18 -6.92 -23.16 -14.02
N LEU A 19 -7.29 -24.37 -13.60
CA LEU A 19 -6.96 -25.62 -14.26
C LEU A 19 -8.17 -26.06 -15.10
N ASN A 20 -8.03 -25.93 -16.42
CA ASN A 20 -9.02 -26.36 -17.39
C ASN A 20 -8.54 -27.65 -18.02
N ASN A 21 -9.23 -28.75 -17.80
CA ASN A 21 -9.05 -29.92 -18.66
C ASN A 21 -9.79 -29.62 -19.97
N THR A 22 -9.03 -29.32 -21.02
CA THR A 22 -9.55 -29.11 -22.38
C THR A 22 -9.45 -30.37 -23.22
N ASP A 23 -8.61 -31.32 -22.80
CA ASP A 23 -8.37 -32.62 -23.43
C ASP A 23 -8.58 -33.74 -22.39
N PRO A 24 -9.46 -34.74 -22.65
CA PRO A 24 -9.64 -35.90 -21.77
C PRO A 24 -8.39 -36.76 -21.56
N SER A 25 -7.39 -36.67 -22.44
CA SER A 25 -6.11 -37.38 -22.31
C SER A 25 -5.08 -36.64 -21.44
N ASN A 26 -5.42 -35.43 -20.97
CA ASN A 26 -4.53 -34.60 -20.17
C ASN A 26 -4.78 -34.87 -18.67
N HIS A 27 -3.77 -35.44 -18.00
CA HIS A 27 -3.77 -35.71 -16.56
C HIS A 27 -3.28 -34.52 -15.72
N LEU A 28 -3.28 -33.31 -16.30
CA LEU A 28 -2.74 -32.11 -15.67
C LEU A 28 -3.32 -31.83 -14.28
N PHE A 29 -4.63 -32.00 -14.13
CA PHE A 29 -5.28 -31.74 -12.85
C PHE A 29 -4.86 -32.75 -11.80
N GLU A 30 -4.84 -34.03 -12.16
CA GLU A 30 -4.39 -35.13 -11.31
C GLU A 30 -2.93 -34.93 -10.89
N ASP A 31 -2.03 -34.68 -11.84
CA ASP A 31 -0.61 -34.45 -11.60
C ASP A 31 -0.37 -33.23 -10.72
N PHE A 32 -1.15 -32.15 -10.92
CA PHE A 32 -1.08 -30.97 -10.09
C PHE A 32 -1.47 -31.28 -8.65
N ILE A 33 -2.56 -32.03 -8.45
CA ILE A 33 -3.02 -32.43 -7.12
C ILE A 33 -1.99 -33.34 -6.44
N MET A 34 -1.34 -34.24 -7.19
CA MET A 34 -0.28 -35.12 -6.69
C MET A 34 0.94 -34.36 -6.11
N LEU A 35 1.16 -33.09 -6.49
CA LEU A 35 2.22 -32.28 -5.90
C LEU A 35 2.04 -32.06 -4.39
N PHE A 36 0.80 -32.04 -3.91
CA PHE A 36 0.43 -31.64 -2.55
C PHE A 36 0.08 -32.83 -1.64
N ILE A 37 0.16 -34.05 -2.17
CA ILE A 37 -0.11 -35.27 -1.43
C ILE A 37 1.19 -35.74 -0.77
N SER A 38 1.11 -35.99 0.54
CA SER A 38 2.13 -36.71 1.28
C SER A 38 1.76 -38.21 1.40
N ASP A 39 2.74 -39.05 1.72
CA ASP A 39 2.51 -40.49 1.92
C ASP A 39 1.48 -40.79 3.03
N GLN A 40 1.22 -39.82 3.92
CA GLN A 40 0.25 -39.91 5.02
C GLN A 40 -1.18 -39.55 4.60
N ASP A 41 -1.37 -38.96 3.42
CA ASP A 41 -2.66 -38.46 2.92
C ASP A 41 -3.45 -39.50 2.10
N VAL A 42 -2.85 -40.67 1.84
CA VAL A 42 -3.44 -41.79 1.09
C VAL A 42 -4.00 -42.83 2.05
N GLY A 43 -5.30 -42.73 2.34
CA GLY A 43 -6.00 -43.77 3.11
C GLY A 43 -6.18 -45.03 2.27
N LEU A 44 -5.41 -46.09 2.57
CA LEU A 44 -5.38 -47.38 1.86
C LEU A 44 -6.77 -48.06 1.70
N GLU A 45 -7.78 -47.65 2.47
CA GLU A 45 -9.08 -48.33 2.52
C GLU A 45 -10.26 -47.58 1.88
N SER A 46 -10.12 -46.32 1.42
CA SER A 46 -11.32 -45.51 1.06
C SER A 46 -11.37 -44.87 -0.33
N TYR A 47 -10.36 -45.02 -1.20
CA TYR A 47 -10.27 -44.30 -2.49
C TYR A 47 -10.46 -42.77 -2.38
N LYS A 48 -10.36 -42.20 -1.18
CA LYS A 48 -10.49 -40.76 -0.91
C LYS A 48 -9.11 -40.19 -0.59
N ILE A 49 -8.67 -39.25 -1.42
CA ILE A 49 -7.47 -38.45 -1.18
C ILE A 49 -7.86 -37.28 -0.29
N LYS A 50 -7.16 -37.10 0.84
CA LYS A 50 -7.35 -35.94 1.71
C LYS A 50 -6.09 -35.07 1.67
N ILE A 51 -6.15 -33.96 0.94
CA ILE A 51 -5.03 -33.03 0.84
C ILE A 51 -5.08 -32.08 2.04
N GLN A 52 -3.98 -31.93 2.76
CA GLN A 52 -3.86 -30.88 3.77
C GLN A 52 -3.78 -29.52 3.09
N SER A 53 -4.62 -28.56 3.50
CA SER A 53 -4.59 -27.23 2.89
C SER A 53 -3.29 -26.49 3.18
N VAL A 54 -2.75 -26.65 4.39
CA VAL A 54 -1.44 -26.13 4.77
C VAL A 54 -0.36 -27.03 4.18
N GLN A 55 0.59 -26.40 3.50
CA GLN A 55 1.70 -27.01 2.80
C GLN A 55 2.98 -26.24 3.14
N GLN A 56 4.14 -26.80 2.83
CA GLN A 56 5.42 -26.20 3.17
C GLN A 56 6.38 -26.21 1.97
N ASN A 57 7.06 -25.09 1.73
CA ASN A 57 7.99 -24.90 0.61
C ASN A 57 9.35 -25.57 0.86
N THR A 58 9.34 -26.88 1.04
CA THR A 58 10.53 -27.71 1.27
C THR A 58 11.31 -27.94 -0.01
N GLU A 59 12.57 -28.34 0.10
CA GLU A 59 13.39 -28.72 -1.05
C GLU A 59 12.75 -29.86 -1.86
N ALA A 60 12.23 -30.88 -1.18
CA ALA A 60 11.55 -32.01 -1.82
C ALA A 60 10.31 -31.57 -2.61
N PHE A 61 9.49 -30.65 -2.06
CA PHE A 61 8.37 -30.07 -2.78
C PHE A 61 8.82 -29.28 -4.01
N ARG A 62 9.87 -28.46 -3.89
CA ARG A 62 10.43 -27.70 -5.03
C ARG A 62 10.94 -28.60 -6.15
N GLN A 63 11.53 -29.75 -5.82
CA GLN A 63 11.96 -30.73 -6.83
C GLN A 63 10.76 -31.32 -7.58
N LYS A 64 9.70 -31.74 -6.86
CA LYS A 64 8.44 -32.22 -7.48
C LYS A 64 7.82 -31.16 -8.39
N LEU A 65 7.74 -29.92 -7.90
CA LEU A 65 7.21 -28.79 -8.66
C LEU A 65 8.02 -28.51 -9.93
N THR A 66 9.35 -28.57 -9.83
CA THR A 66 10.23 -28.33 -10.99
C THR A 66 10.00 -29.38 -12.06
N ALA A 67 9.97 -30.67 -11.69
CA ALA A 67 9.69 -31.76 -12.62
C ALA A 67 8.31 -31.61 -13.30
N PHE A 68 7.28 -31.25 -12.53
CA PHE A 68 5.95 -30.97 -13.06
C PHE A 68 5.95 -29.81 -14.06
N ILE A 69 6.59 -28.70 -13.71
CA ILE A 69 6.68 -27.54 -14.60
C ILE A 69 7.46 -27.90 -15.86
N GLU A 70 8.56 -28.65 -15.76
CA GLU A 70 9.33 -29.06 -16.93
C GLU A 70 8.55 -29.95 -17.90
N TYR A 71 7.66 -30.78 -17.38
CA TYR A 71 6.78 -31.61 -18.19
C TYR A 71 5.71 -30.79 -18.92
N TYR A 72 5.17 -29.75 -18.29
CA TYR A 72 4.05 -28.96 -18.84
C TYR A 72 4.45 -27.59 -19.44
N LYS A 73 5.71 -27.12 -19.30
CA LYS A 73 6.16 -25.75 -19.64
C LYS A 73 6.09 -25.40 -21.12
N GLU A 74 6.18 -26.38 -22.02
CA GLU A 74 6.31 -26.06 -23.45
C GLU A 74 5.04 -25.43 -24.04
N HIS A 75 3.88 -25.53 -23.36
CA HIS A 75 2.58 -25.16 -23.94
C HIS A 75 1.72 -24.23 -23.07
N ASP A 76 2.21 -23.72 -21.93
CA ASP A 76 1.34 -22.95 -21.01
C ASP A 76 2.04 -21.89 -20.14
N LEU A 77 1.70 -20.62 -20.40
CA LEU A 77 2.16 -19.44 -19.64
C LEU A 77 1.75 -19.45 -18.15
N ARG A 78 0.76 -20.25 -17.75
CA ARG A 78 0.29 -20.34 -16.37
C ARG A 78 1.34 -20.95 -15.42
N PHE A 79 2.18 -21.86 -15.90
CA PHE A 79 3.24 -22.46 -15.06
C PHE A 79 4.42 -21.53 -14.80
N HIS A 80 4.66 -20.53 -15.66
CA HIS A 80 5.62 -19.47 -15.36
C HIS A 80 5.18 -18.62 -14.16
N ARG A 81 3.87 -18.35 -14.01
CA ARG A 81 3.33 -17.65 -12.83
C ARG A 81 3.49 -18.47 -11.57
N LEU A 82 3.24 -19.78 -11.66
CA LEU A 82 3.42 -20.72 -10.56
C LEU A 82 4.88 -20.77 -10.09
N LEU A 83 5.82 -20.89 -11.03
CA LEU A 83 7.25 -20.85 -10.74
C LEU A 83 7.65 -19.54 -10.06
N SER A 84 7.21 -18.41 -10.64
CA SER A 84 7.50 -17.08 -10.12
C SER A 84 6.94 -16.85 -8.72
N TYR A 85 5.84 -17.53 -8.36
CA TYR A 85 5.29 -17.51 -7.01
C TYR A 85 6.25 -18.23 -6.04
N PHE A 86 6.56 -19.51 -6.29
CA PHE A 86 7.39 -20.31 -5.38
C PHE A 86 8.85 -19.84 -5.27
N GLN A 87 9.39 -19.18 -6.29
CA GLN A 87 10.70 -18.51 -6.23
C GLN A 87 10.76 -17.36 -5.22
N LYS A 88 9.62 -16.76 -4.87
CA LYS A 88 9.55 -15.66 -3.88
C LYS A 88 9.46 -16.16 -2.44
N LEU A 89 9.00 -17.40 -2.25
CA LEU A 89 8.84 -17.99 -0.93
C LEU A 89 10.20 -18.45 -0.40
N LYS A 90 10.44 -18.26 0.89
CA LYS A 90 11.64 -18.78 1.56
C LYS A 90 11.59 -20.31 1.62
N GLU A 91 12.74 -20.93 1.83
CA GLU A 91 12.80 -22.34 2.15
C GLU A 91 12.05 -22.59 3.46
N ASN A 92 11.21 -23.63 3.49
CA ASN A 92 10.37 -24.00 4.64
C ASN A 92 9.24 -23.01 5.00
N GLU A 93 9.01 -21.96 4.21
CA GLU A 93 7.84 -21.08 4.36
C GLU A 93 6.53 -21.87 4.13
N HIS A 94 5.57 -21.69 5.03
CA HIS A 94 4.24 -22.29 4.89
C HIS A 94 3.41 -21.55 3.86
N PHE A 95 2.59 -22.30 3.13
CA PHE A 95 1.60 -21.77 2.21
C PHE A 95 0.32 -22.60 2.27
N ILE A 96 -0.78 -22.05 1.77
CA ILE A 96 -2.09 -22.69 1.76
C ILE A 96 -2.55 -22.89 0.32
N LEU A 97 -3.00 -24.11 0.01
CA LEU A 97 -3.78 -24.44 -1.17
C LEU A 97 -5.27 -24.40 -0.80
N TRP A 98 -6.06 -23.57 -1.50
CA TRP A 98 -7.49 -23.41 -1.22
C TRP A 98 -8.32 -23.27 -2.51
N PRO A 99 -9.52 -23.87 -2.62
CA PRO A 99 -10.42 -23.64 -3.75
C PRO A 99 -10.86 -22.16 -3.84
N THR A 100 -10.67 -21.51 -4.99
CA THR A 100 -10.91 -20.06 -5.13
C THR A 100 -12.37 -19.68 -4.96
N ASP A 101 -13.30 -20.55 -5.36
CA ASP A 101 -14.75 -20.29 -5.31
C ASP A 101 -15.28 -20.16 -3.86
N ASP A 102 -14.55 -20.71 -2.88
CA ASP A 102 -14.90 -20.69 -1.45
C ASP A 102 -14.10 -19.65 -0.63
N LEU A 103 -13.45 -18.69 -1.29
CA LEU A 103 -12.47 -17.82 -0.64
C LEU A 103 -13.02 -16.41 -0.32
N SER A 104 -13.93 -16.34 0.66
CA SER A 104 -14.48 -15.07 1.18
C SER A 104 -13.40 -14.20 1.88
N PRO A 105 -13.62 -12.88 2.07
CA PRO A 105 -12.68 -12.03 2.82
C PRO A 105 -12.42 -12.52 4.25
N GLU A 106 -13.46 -13.01 4.94
CA GLU A 106 -13.36 -13.58 6.28
C GLU A 106 -12.51 -14.86 6.26
N LYS A 107 -12.72 -15.72 5.25
CA LYS A 107 -11.92 -16.93 5.09
C LYS A 107 -10.46 -16.61 4.76
N ARG A 108 -10.19 -15.63 3.89
CA ARG A 108 -8.82 -15.17 3.61
C ARG A 108 -8.13 -14.68 4.88
N ASN A 109 -8.83 -13.94 5.73
CA ASN A 109 -8.27 -13.47 6.99
C ASN A 109 -7.96 -14.64 7.94
N GLU A 110 -8.87 -15.60 8.07
CA GLU A 110 -8.63 -16.82 8.85
C GLU A 110 -7.38 -17.56 8.38
N LEU A 111 -7.25 -17.79 7.06
CA LEU A 111 -6.09 -18.46 6.47
C LEU A 111 -4.79 -17.66 6.68
N HIS A 112 -4.85 -16.33 6.63
CA HIS A 112 -3.71 -15.47 6.94
C HIS A 112 -3.25 -15.62 8.40
N LEU A 113 -4.18 -15.61 9.36
CA LEU A 113 -3.86 -15.81 10.77
C LEU A 113 -3.27 -17.19 11.05
N ILE A 114 -3.71 -18.23 10.33
CA ILE A 114 -3.10 -19.56 10.37
C ILE A 114 -1.65 -19.49 9.89
N LEU A 115 -1.39 -18.88 8.74
CA LEU A 115 -0.02 -18.72 8.21
C LEU A 115 0.87 -17.94 9.18
N THR A 116 0.38 -16.85 9.76
CA THR A 116 1.12 -16.08 10.78
C THR A 116 1.47 -16.95 11.98
N SER A 117 0.52 -17.77 12.46
CA SER A 117 0.76 -18.65 13.60
C SER A 117 1.85 -19.69 13.35
N LEU A 118 1.94 -20.19 12.12
CA LEU A 118 2.96 -21.16 11.72
C LEU A 118 4.34 -20.52 11.58
N GLU A 119 4.41 -19.35 10.93
CA GLU A 119 5.69 -18.65 10.69
C GLU A 119 6.27 -18.05 11.97
N GLU A 120 5.44 -17.57 12.88
CA GLU A 120 5.87 -17.01 14.17
C GLU A 120 5.97 -18.07 15.27
N SER A 121 5.60 -19.32 14.98
CA SER A 121 5.56 -20.42 15.97
C SER A 121 4.72 -20.08 17.21
N LEU A 122 3.56 -19.45 16.99
CA LEU A 122 2.62 -19.02 18.01
C LEU A 122 1.31 -19.81 17.95
N ASP A 123 0.56 -19.87 19.05
CA ASP A 123 -0.75 -20.52 19.06
C ASP A 123 -1.76 -19.69 18.26
N TYR A 124 -2.39 -20.30 17.24
CA TYR A 124 -3.42 -19.68 16.43
C TYR A 124 -4.55 -19.04 17.25
N LYS A 125 -4.97 -19.66 18.36
CA LYS A 125 -6.02 -19.11 19.24
C LYS A 125 -5.57 -17.81 19.91
N VAL A 126 -4.28 -17.70 20.23
CA VAL A 126 -3.71 -16.47 20.81
C VAL A 126 -3.71 -15.36 19.76
N ILE A 127 -3.13 -15.62 18.58
CA ILE A 127 -3.10 -14.66 17.47
C ILE A 127 -4.51 -14.22 17.06
N SER A 128 -5.44 -15.18 16.92
CA SER A 128 -6.82 -14.90 16.54
C SER A 128 -7.55 -14.05 17.58
N ARG A 129 -7.33 -14.31 18.87
CA ARG A 129 -7.87 -13.47 19.96
C ARG A 129 -7.30 -12.06 19.90
N GLU A 130 -5.99 -11.89 19.78
CA GLU A 130 -5.34 -10.58 19.70
C GLU A 130 -5.80 -9.80 18.47
N HIS A 131 -5.86 -10.44 17.31
CA HIS A 131 -6.41 -9.87 16.09
C HIS A 131 -7.86 -9.39 16.32
N ASN A 132 -8.72 -10.23 16.91
CA ASN A 132 -10.10 -9.86 17.19
C ASN A 132 -10.20 -8.68 18.18
N GLU A 133 -9.37 -8.65 19.22
CA GLU A 133 -9.34 -7.55 20.20
C GLU A 133 -8.99 -6.21 19.55
N LEU A 134 -8.09 -6.23 18.55
CA LEU A 134 -7.65 -5.05 17.81
C LEU A 134 -8.65 -4.62 16.74
N PHE A 135 -9.19 -5.56 15.95
CA PHE A 135 -9.87 -5.25 14.70
C PHE A 135 -11.37 -5.51 14.68
N ALA A 136 -11.97 -6.28 15.60
CA ALA A 136 -13.38 -6.66 15.50
C ALA A 136 -14.32 -5.45 15.43
N SER A 137 -14.20 -4.51 16.36
CA SER A 137 -15.00 -3.27 16.37
C SER A 137 -14.74 -2.39 15.14
N LEU A 138 -13.50 -2.38 14.65
CA LEU A 138 -13.13 -1.64 13.45
C LEU A 138 -13.81 -2.21 12.21
N LEU A 139 -13.76 -3.52 12.02
CA LEU A 139 -14.36 -4.23 10.89
C LEU A 139 -15.89 -4.21 10.94
N GLU A 140 -16.48 -4.10 12.13
CA GLU A 140 -17.92 -3.86 12.28
C GLU A 140 -18.30 -2.45 11.78
N ALA A 141 -17.56 -1.43 12.20
CA ALA A 141 -17.88 -0.03 11.88
C ALA A 141 -17.44 0.41 10.47
N TYR A 142 -16.40 -0.20 9.89
CA TYR A 142 -15.78 0.25 8.64
C TYR A 142 -15.76 -0.82 7.55
N HIS A 143 -15.85 -0.37 6.30
CA HIS A 143 -15.47 -1.12 5.11
C HIS A 143 -14.03 -0.74 4.74
N LEU A 144 -13.16 -1.74 4.56
CA LEU A 144 -11.75 -1.54 4.25
C LEU A 144 -11.50 -1.80 2.77
N MET A 145 -10.79 -0.88 2.11
CA MET A 145 -10.41 -1.00 0.70
C MET A 145 -8.92 -0.74 0.55
N ALA A 146 -8.17 -1.70 0.01
CA ALA A 146 -6.72 -1.62 -0.16
C ALA A 146 -6.33 -1.52 -1.63
N PHE A 147 -5.44 -0.58 -1.96
CA PHE A 147 -4.93 -0.35 -3.30
C PHE A 147 -3.40 -0.28 -3.28
N GLY A 148 -2.72 -0.92 -4.23
CA GLY A 148 -1.27 -1.07 -4.21
C GLY A 148 -0.74 -1.65 -5.53
N GLU A 149 0.40 -2.33 -5.47
CA GLU A 149 1.02 -2.93 -6.66
C GLU A 149 0.16 -4.03 -7.31
N LEU A 150 -0.68 -4.70 -6.51
CA LEU A 150 -1.58 -5.75 -6.95
C LEU A 150 -2.93 -5.24 -7.46
N THR A 151 -3.14 -3.92 -7.54
CA THR A 151 -4.36 -3.35 -8.12
C THR A 151 -4.44 -3.74 -9.60
N LYS A 152 -5.34 -4.70 -9.91
CA LYS A 152 -5.42 -5.35 -11.23
C LYS A 152 -6.09 -4.50 -12.30
N GLU A 153 -7.05 -3.66 -11.91
CA GLU A 153 -7.84 -2.83 -12.84
C GLU A 153 -7.76 -1.34 -12.48
N GLY A 154 -7.94 -0.47 -13.49
CA GLY A 154 -8.11 0.95 -13.26
C GLY A 154 -9.41 1.25 -12.50
N ILE A 155 -9.37 2.29 -11.68
CA ILE A 155 -10.45 2.68 -10.78
C ILE A 155 -11.41 3.62 -11.50
N GLY A 156 -12.72 3.39 -11.33
CA GLY A 156 -13.80 4.20 -11.91
C GLY A 156 -14.22 3.74 -13.32
N GLU A 157 -15.05 4.56 -13.98
CA GLU A 157 -15.66 4.24 -15.27
C GLU A 157 -14.63 4.04 -16.40
N LYS A 158 -14.57 2.82 -16.95
CA LYS A 158 -13.64 2.44 -18.02
C LYS A 158 -13.99 3.14 -19.34
N ASN A 159 -15.28 3.25 -19.67
CA ASN A 159 -15.77 3.88 -20.89
C ASN A 159 -15.58 5.39 -20.85
N LYS A 160 -14.69 5.92 -21.70
CA LYS A 160 -14.34 7.34 -21.75
C LYS A 160 -15.53 8.28 -21.97
N GLU A 161 -16.58 7.83 -22.65
CA GLU A 161 -17.78 8.64 -22.92
C GLU A 161 -18.69 8.79 -21.69
N MET A 162 -18.59 7.86 -20.74
CA MET A 162 -19.40 7.83 -19.52
C MET A 162 -18.69 8.49 -18.32
N ARG A 163 -17.40 8.81 -18.45
CA ARG A 163 -16.59 9.38 -17.37
C ARG A 163 -17.08 10.77 -16.96
N VAL A 164 -17.17 10.95 -15.65
CA VAL A 164 -17.34 12.26 -15.00
C VAL A 164 -16.12 12.49 -14.13
N CYS A 165 -15.47 13.64 -14.25
CA CYS A 165 -14.31 13.96 -13.43
C CYS A 165 -14.73 14.13 -11.96
N ARG A 166 -14.14 13.34 -11.05
CA ARG A 166 -14.49 13.38 -9.63
C ARG A 166 -14.11 14.69 -8.92
N PHE A 167 -13.18 15.46 -9.49
CA PHE A 167 -12.69 16.70 -8.88
C PHE A 167 -13.38 17.96 -9.38
N CYS A 168 -13.83 18.00 -10.64
CA CYS A 168 -14.52 19.18 -11.20
C CYS A 168 -15.96 18.92 -11.64
N GLY A 169 -16.44 17.68 -11.58
CA GLY A 169 -17.79 17.29 -11.98
C GLY A 169 -18.08 17.38 -13.49
N LYS A 170 -17.09 17.78 -14.31
CA LYS A 170 -17.26 17.92 -15.76
C LYS A 170 -17.07 16.57 -16.48
N LYS A 171 -17.72 16.44 -17.63
CA LYS A 171 -17.65 15.30 -18.54
C LYS A 171 -17.25 15.74 -19.95
N ARG A 172 -17.10 14.79 -20.87
CA ARG A 172 -16.93 15.11 -22.31
C ARG A 172 -18.15 15.84 -22.88
N PRO A 173 -17.98 16.76 -23.85
CA PRO A 173 -16.71 17.21 -24.43
C PRO A 173 -16.02 18.36 -23.66
N THR A 174 -16.60 18.84 -22.55
CA THR A 174 -16.09 20.00 -21.79
C THR A 174 -14.66 19.77 -21.25
N VAL A 175 -14.32 18.52 -20.94
CA VAL A 175 -12.97 18.10 -20.52
C VAL A 175 -12.57 16.82 -21.26
N SER A 176 -11.28 16.53 -21.29
CA SER A 176 -10.75 15.29 -21.87
C SER A 176 -10.17 14.33 -20.82
N PHE A 177 -10.10 13.05 -21.19
CA PHE A 177 -9.52 11.94 -20.42
C PHE A 177 -8.53 11.19 -21.31
N LYS A 178 -7.60 11.93 -21.91
CA LYS A 178 -6.59 11.39 -22.83
C LYS A 178 -5.40 10.84 -22.06
N ASN A 179 -4.99 11.53 -21.00
CA ASN A 179 -3.85 11.16 -20.18
C ASN A 179 -4.21 10.03 -19.20
N VAL A 180 -3.20 9.26 -18.83
CA VAL A 180 -3.32 8.26 -17.77
C VAL A 180 -3.12 8.96 -16.43
N ALA A 181 -4.22 9.26 -15.75
CA ALA A 181 -4.19 9.81 -14.40
C ALA A 181 -3.87 8.70 -13.39
N HIS A 182 -2.97 9.01 -12.46
CA HIS A 182 -2.57 8.10 -11.40
C HIS A 182 -3.23 8.55 -10.09
N ALA A 183 -3.86 7.62 -9.37
CA ALA A 183 -4.54 7.94 -8.11
C ALA A 183 -3.55 8.48 -7.06
N ILE A 184 -2.35 7.89 -7.00
CA ILE A 184 -1.17 8.37 -6.27
C ILE A 184 -0.14 8.87 -7.29
N SER A 185 0.53 10.00 -7.08
CA SER A 185 1.47 10.54 -8.07
C SER A 185 2.55 9.52 -8.47
N GLU A 186 2.81 9.42 -9.77
CA GLU A 186 3.82 8.52 -10.32
C GLU A 186 5.24 8.83 -9.83
N SER A 187 5.52 10.08 -9.44
CA SER A 187 6.80 10.48 -8.83
C SER A 187 7.09 9.77 -7.50
N LEU A 188 6.05 9.26 -6.83
CA LEU A 188 6.16 8.44 -5.62
C LEU A 188 6.27 6.94 -5.95
N GLY A 189 6.55 6.57 -7.20
CA GLY A 189 6.74 5.18 -7.62
C GLY A 189 5.45 4.42 -7.93
N ASN A 190 4.29 5.08 -7.96
CA ASN A 190 3.04 4.43 -8.37
C ASN A 190 3.10 4.08 -9.87
N LYS A 191 2.87 2.80 -10.19
CA LYS A 191 2.78 2.30 -11.58
C LYS A 191 1.48 1.56 -11.88
N LYS A 192 0.63 1.34 -10.87
CA LYS A 192 -0.49 0.39 -10.95
C LYS A 192 -1.83 0.98 -10.55
N ILE A 193 -1.85 1.97 -9.65
CA ILE A 193 -3.10 2.55 -9.16
C ILE A 193 -3.51 3.68 -10.12
N ILE A 194 -4.22 3.30 -11.19
CA ILE A 194 -4.70 4.18 -12.26
C ILE A 194 -6.12 4.63 -11.98
N LEU A 195 -6.40 5.92 -12.16
CA LEU A 195 -7.73 6.50 -12.05
C LEU A 195 -8.28 6.87 -13.43
N HIS A 196 -9.48 6.43 -13.76
CA HIS A 196 -10.15 6.76 -15.01
C HIS A 196 -10.89 8.09 -14.97
N GLU A 197 -11.39 8.49 -13.79
CA GLU A 197 -12.30 9.62 -13.60
C GLU A 197 -11.61 10.90 -13.09
N GLU A 198 -10.37 11.13 -13.52
CA GLU A 198 -9.67 12.40 -13.36
C GLU A 198 -9.38 12.97 -14.75
N CYS A 199 -9.93 14.15 -15.05
CA CYS A 199 -9.74 14.75 -16.37
C CYS A 199 -8.32 15.34 -16.51
N ASP A 200 -7.90 15.53 -17.77
CA ASP A 200 -6.56 16.01 -18.11
C ASP A 200 -6.25 17.36 -17.43
N GLU A 201 -7.22 18.29 -17.38
CA GLU A 201 -7.09 19.59 -16.72
C GLU A 201 -6.85 19.48 -15.20
N CYS A 202 -7.61 18.61 -14.51
CA CYS A 202 -7.43 18.42 -13.07
C CYS A 202 -6.09 17.73 -12.77
N ASN A 203 -5.76 16.68 -13.53
CA ASN A 203 -4.51 15.95 -13.40
C ASN A 203 -3.30 16.89 -13.59
N GLU A 204 -3.32 17.72 -14.64
CA GLU A 204 -2.27 18.70 -14.87
C GLU A 204 -2.22 19.76 -13.76
N ARG A 205 -3.36 20.34 -13.39
CA ARG A 205 -3.42 21.36 -12.33
C ARG A 205 -2.85 20.84 -11.01
N PHE A 206 -3.22 19.64 -10.57
CA PHE A 206 -2.75 19.05 -9.31
C PHE A 206 -1.28 18.63 -9.35
N GLY A 207 -0.82 18.07 -10.48
CA GLY A 207 0.56 17.61 -10.66
C GLY A 207 1.58 18.69 -11.11
N SER A 208 1.10 19.89 -11.46
CA SER A 208 1.97 21.00 -11.91
C SER A 208 2.90 21.52 -10.81
N ALA A 209 3.89 22.36 -11.19
CA ALA A 209 4.82 23.00 -10.25
C ALA A 209 4.18 23.98 -9.25
N SER A 210 2.91 24.34 -9.46
CA SER A 210 2.07 25.15 -8.55
C SER A 210 0.90 24.34 -7.95
N GLY A 211 0.80 23.07 -8.33
CA GLY A 211 -0.24 22.15 -7.90
C GLY A 211 -0.06 21.69 -6.45
N ILE A 212 -1.13 21.12 -5.89
CA ILE A 212 -1.13 20.66 -4.49
C ILE A 212 -0.14 19.50 -4.28
N GLU A 213 0.04 18.63 -5.28
CA GLU A 213 0.84 17.41 -5.14
C GLU A 213 2.33 17.70 -4.88
N LYS A 214 2.81 18.86 -5.35
CA LYS A 214 4.21 19.30 -5.18
C LYS A 214 4.64 19.25 -3.71
N SER A 215 3.81 19.74 -2.79
CA SER A 215 4.22 19.84 -1.38
C SER A 215 4.46 18.46 -0.76
N LEU A 216 3.58 17.48 -1.02
CA LEU A 216 3.77 16.11 -0.54
C LEU A 216 4.95 15.43 -1.24
N ILE A 217 5.08 15.58 -2.56
CA ILE A 217 6.18 15.00 -3.34
C ILE A 217 7.52 15.53 -2.82
N SER A 218 7.66 16.84 -2.63
CA SER A 218 8.90 17.44 -2.10
C SER A 218 9.18 17.00 -0.67
N TYR A 219 8.15 16.88 0.18
CA TYR A 219 8.28 16.35 1.54
C TYR A 219 8.79 14.89 1.57
N LEU A 220 8.31 14.05 0.65
CA LEU A 220 8.68 12.62 0.57
C LEU A 220 9.94 12.33 -0.28
N LYS A 221 10.46 13.33 -0.98
CA LYS A 221 11.56 13.20 -1.96
C LYS A 221 12.83 12.61 -1.37
N ILE A 222 13.16 12.96 -0.13
CA ILE A 222 14.35 12.40 0.54
C ILE A 222 14.26 10.88 0.67
N TYR A 223 13.10 10.36 1.08
CA TYR A 223 12.90 8.94 1.26
C TYR A 223 12.89 8.21 -0.08
N GLY A 224 12.26 8.79 -1.11
CA GLY A 224 12.29 8.24 -2.46
C GLY A 224 13.71 8.09 -3.00
N SER A 225 14.54 9.11 -2.79
CA SER A 225 15.95 9.10 -3.23
C SER A 225 16.79 8.15 -2.39
N TYR A 226 16.60 8.15 -1.06
CA TYR A 226 17.31 7.29 -0.12
C TYR A 226 17.03 5.81 -0.35
N PHE A 227 15.76 5.42 -0.54
CA PHE A 227 15.37 4.02 -0.75
C PHE A 227 15.41 3.58 -2.21
N GLY A 228 15.80 4.46 -3.14
CA GLY A 228 15.89 4.12 -4.55
C GLY A 228 14.53 3.78 -5.17
N VAL A 229 13.51 4.61 -4.89
CA VAL A 229 12.20 4.54 -5.52
C VAL A 229 12.32 5.06 -6.96
N LYS A 230 11.82 4.27 -7.92
CA LYS A 230 11.92 4.59 -9.35
C LYS A 230 10.71 5.40 -9.80
N GLY A 231 10.95 6.62 -10.29
CA GLY A 231 9.94 7.46 -10.94
C GLY A 231 9.84 7.18 -12.45
N LYS A 232 9.60 8.21 -13.25
CA LYS A 232 9.60 8.12 -14.72
C LYS A 232 11.00 7.88 -15.30
N SER A 233 12.01 8.58 -14.77
CA SER A 233 13.39 8.57 -15.31
C SER A 233 14.37 7.82 -14.41
N GLY A 234 13.91 6.79 -13.69
CA GLY A 234 14.71 6.03 -12.73
C GLY A 234 14.68 6.62 -11.31
N VAL A 235 15.73 6.35 -10.53
CA VAL A 235 15.88 6.87 -9.16
C VAL A 235 16.32 8.33 -9.25
N ALA A 236 15.54 9.23 -8.64
CA ALA A 236 15.84 10.66 -8.70
C ALA A 236 17.03 11.01 -7.79
N LYS A 237 17.99 11.77 -8.33
CA LYS A 237 19.00 12.46 -7.54
C LYS A 237 18.35 13.62 -6.78
N PHE A 238 18.60 13.73 -5.47
CA PHE A 238 18.10 14.84 -4.68
C PHE A 238 19.19 15.86 -4.39
N LYS A 239 19.12 17.00 -5.06
CA LYS A 239 20.02 18.12 -4.88
C LYS A 239 19.34 19.22 -4.05
N GLY A 240 20.03 19.69 -3.03
CA GLY A 240 19.70 20.89 -2.27
C GLY A 240 20.75 21.98 -2.40
N ARG A 241 20.59 23.05 -1.64
CA ARG A 241 21.50 24.20 -1.58
C ARG A 241 22.87 23.81 -1.04
N ASN A 242 22.89 22.92 -0.04
CA ASN A 242 24.11 22.48 0.65
C ASN A 242 24.29 20.96 0.62
N PHE A 243 23.61 20.23 -0.26
CA PHE A 243 23.79 18.79 -0.34
C PHE A 243 23.43 18.18 -1.69
N THR A 244 23.87 16.94 -1.87
CA THR A 244 23.45 16.05 -2.94
C THR A 244 23.33 14.63 -2.41
N LEU A 245 22.16 14.02 -2.58
CA LEU A 245 21.87 12.63 -2.23
C LEU A 245 21.62 11.81 -3.51
N THR A 246 22.32 10.69 -3.62
CA THR A 246 22.18 9.70 -4.70
C THR A 246 22.10 8.28 -4.14
N ASN A 247 21.38 7.41 -4.84
CA ASN A 247 21.37 5.97 -4.57
C ASN A 247 21.52 5.19 -5.89
N GLU A 248 22.72 4.68 -6.13
CA GLU A 248 23.08 3.86 -7.29
C GLU A 248 23.56 2.46 -6.83
N GLY A 249 22.90 1.91 -5.81
CA GLY A 249 23.33 0.69 -5.11
C GLY A 249 24.15 0.99 -3.84
N ILE A 250 24.78 2.16 -3.80
CA ILE A 250 25.37 2.76 -2.59
C ILE A 250 24.69 4.11 -2.35
N ILE A 251 24.27 4.37 -1.10
CA ILE A 251 23.70 5.65 -0.69
C ILE A 251 24.85 6.63 -0.44
N LYS A 252 24.92 7.71 -1.22
CA LYS A 252 25.94 8.75 -1.07
C LYS A 252 25.28 10.08 -0.75
N LEU A 253 25.72 10.71 0.34
CA LEU A 253 25.34 12.06 0.74
C LEU A 253 26.58 12.96 0.70
N ASP A 254 26.67 13.80 -0.33
CA ASP A 254 27.65 14.89 -0.38
C ASP A 254 27.05 16.11 0.34
N HIS A 255 27.60 16.52 1.47
CA HIS A 255 27.21 17.74 2.19
C HIS A 255 28.25 18.83 2.00
N PHE A 256 27.81 20.02 1.60
CA PHE A 256 28.66 21.15 1.26
C PHE A 256 28.65 22.17 2.40
N LEU A 257 29.78 22.25 3.12
CA LEU A 257 29.97 23.20 4.22
C LEU A 257 30.32 24.60 3.70
N ARG A 258 29.92 25.63 4.43
CA ARG A 258 30.40 26.99 4.18
C ARG A 258 31.84 27.15 4.66
N LYS A 259 32.56 28.11 4.08
CA LYS A 259 33.96 28.39 4.45
C LYS A 259 34.03 28.74 5.94
N GLY A 260 34.73 27.91 6.72
CA GLY A 260 34.91 28.06 8.17
C GLY A 260 33.94 27.24 9.04
N GLU A 261 32.95 26.56 8.46
CA GLU A 261 32.14 25.57 9.18
C GLU A 261 32.94 24.28 9.39
N LYS A 262 32.82 23.70 10.58
CA LYS A 262 33.33 22.35 10.86
C LYS A 262 32.23 21.33 10.56
N PRO A 263 32.56 20.14 10.03
CA PRO A 263 31.59 19.08 9.90
C PRO A 263 31.04 18.73 11.28
N HIS A 264 29.73 18.53 11.36
CA HIS A 264 29.12 17.84 12.49
C HIS A 264 29.29 16.35 12.27
N ASP A 265 29.75 15.62 13.29
CA ASP A 265 30.09 14.19 13.13
C ASP A 265 28.87 13.32 12.83
N THR A 266 27.66 13.75 13.24
CA THR A 266 26.45 12.92 13.16
C THR A 266 25.18 13.66 12.75
N SER A 267 25.16 15.00 12.70
CA SER A 267 23.95 15.78 12.46
C SER A 267 24.09 16.73 11.28
N PHE A 268 23.24 16.58 10.26
CA PHE A 268 23.30 17.37 9.04
C PHE A 268 21.97 18.08 8.79
N ARG A 269 22.02 19.41 8.77
CA ARG A 269 20.91 20.23 8.28
C ARG A 269 21.00 20.35 6.76
N LEU A 270 20.06 19.72 6.07
CA LEU A 270 19.92 19.73 4.63
C LEU A 270 18.95 20.83 4.20
N GLU A 271 19.45 21.83 3.48
CA GLU A 271 18.68 22.92 2.91
C GLU A 271 18.26 22.56 1.49
N THR A 272 16.97 22.36 1.26
CA THR A 272 16.47 21.99 -0.08
C THR A 272 16.21 23.25 -0.93
N TYR A 273 16.06 23.08 -2.26
CA TYR A 273 15.49 24.14 -3.12
C TYR A 273 13.96 24.14 -3.11
N GLU A 274 13.36 23.16 -2.44
CA GLU A 274 11.94 22.93 -2.45
C GLU A 274 11.25 23.83 -1.44
N LYS A 275 10.06 24.30 -1.83
CA LYS A 275 9.15 24.97 -0.92
C LYS A 275 7.87 24.16 -0.81
N ILE A 276 7.30 24.14 0.38
CA ILE A 276 6.10 23.38 0.69
C ILE A 276 5.06 24.26 1.38
N VAL A 277 3.80 23.95 1.14
CA VAL A 277 2.64 24.44 1.91
C VAL A 277 2.08 23.26 2.66
N ALA A 278 2.05 23.32 4.00
CA ALA A 278 1.64 22.18 4.83
C ALA A 278 0.20 21.74 4.50
N GLN A 279 -0.70 22.69 4.28
CA GLN A 279 -2.07 22.39 3.89
C GLN A 279 -2.20 21.69 2.54
N ASP A 280 -1.28 21.92 1.60
CA ASP A 280 -1.27 21.21 0.31
C ASP A 280 -0.78 19.75 0.44
N ILE A 281 0.06 19.46 1.44
CA ILE A 281 0.38 18.07 1.81
C ILE A 281 -0.91 17.35 2.17
N TYR A 282 -1.74 17.96 3.03
CA TYR A 282 -3.02 17.39 3.45
C TYR A 282 -3.99 17.26 2.28
N ARG A 283 -4.17 18.31 1.46
CA ARG A 283 -5.02 18.24 0.26
C ARG A 283 -4.62 17.09 -0.66
N THR A 284 -3.32 16.87 -0.83
CA THR A 284 -2.81 15.79 -1.66
C THR A 284 -3.14 14.41 -1.08
N LEU A 285 -2.99 14.23 0.24
CA LEU A 285 -3.41 13.01 0.92
C LEU A 285 -4.91 12.75 0.69
N CYS A 286 -5.76 13.76 0.89
CA CYS A 286 -7.19 13.63 0.60
C CYS A 286 -7.47 13.37 -0.89
N LYS A 287 -6.75 14.01 -1.82
CA LYS A 287 -6.87 13.74 -3.26
C LYS A 287 -6.61 12.26 -3.56
N TYR A 288 -5.57 11.67 -2.99
CA TYR A 288 -5.26 10.26 -3.19
C TYR A 288 -6.37 9.36 -2.63
N ALA A 289 -6.87 9.64 -1.43
CA ALA A 289 -8.00 8.88 -0.86
C ALA A 289 -9.26 8.98 -1.73
N LEU A 290 -9.63 10.19 -2.13
CA LEU A 290 -10.78 10.44 -3.01
C LEU A 290 -10.58 9.85 -4.41
N SER A 291 -9.35 9.52 -4.82
CA SER A 291 -9.05 8.90 -6.12
C SER A 291 -9.33 7.40 -6.15
N VAL A 292 -9.47 6.74 -4.99
CA VAL A 292 -9.63 5.28 -4.92
C VAL A 292 -11.00 4.83 -4.41
N ILE A 293 -11.78 5.74 -3.83
CA ILE A 293 -13.17 5.45 -3.42
C ILE A 293 -14.13 5.38 -4.62
N ASP A 294 -15.27 4.73 -4.38
CA ASP A 294 -16.40 4.72 -5.31
C ASP A 294 -17.00 6.12 -5.48
N SER A 295 -17.43 6.43 -6.71
CA SER A 295 -17.95 7.74 -7.07
C SER A 295 -19.24 8.10 -6.32
N SER A 296 -20.03 7.12 -5.87
CA SER A 296 -21.22 7.36 -5.03
C SER A 296 -20.86 7.96 -3.67
N VAL A 297 -19.67 7.68 -3.14
CA VAL A 297 -19.21 8.16 -1.82
C VAL A 297 -18.91 9.66 -1.83
N LEU A 298 -18.51 10.21 -2.99
CA LEU A 298 -18.14 11.62 -3.16
C LEU A 298 -19.28 12.59 -2.83
N ILE A 299 -20.53 12.12 -2.83
CA ILE A 299 -21.69 12.93 -2.43
C ILE A 299 -21.53 13.52 -1.02
N ASN A 300 -20.90 12.76 -0.12
CA ASN A 300 -20.66 13.15 1.27
C ASN A 300 -19.36 13.95 1.44
N LEU A 301 -18.58 14.16 0.38
CA LEU A 301 -17.24 14.77 0.43
C LEU A 301 -17.15 16.01 -0.47
N ARG A 302 -18.29 16.62 -0.82
CA ARG A 302 -18.35 17.80 -1.70
C ARG A 302 -17.49 18.95 -1.19
N ASP A 303 -17.56 19.24 0.12
CA ASP A 303 -16.78 20.31 0.72
C ASP A 303 -15.28 19.96 0.74
N THR A 304 -14.91 18.70 0.99
CA THR A 304 -13.53 18.23 0.80
C THR A 304 -13.04 18.46 -0.63
N VAL A 305 -13.85 18.14 -1.65
CA VAL A 305 -13.50 18.34 -3.07
C VAL A 305 -13.26 19.82 -3.36
N ARG A 306 -14.16 20.70 -2.92
CA ARG A 306 -14.03 22.16 -3.08
C ARG A 306 -12.75 22.70 -2.41
N TRP A 307 -12.44 22.20 -1.22
CA TRP A 307 -11.22 22.57 -0.51
C TRP A 307 -9.93 22.06 -1.20
N ILE A 308 -9.93 20.83 -1.73
CA ILE A 308 -8.84 20.30 -2.57
C ILE A 308 -8.63 21.19 -3.81
N ASN A 309 -9.73 21.68 -4.40
CA ASN A 309 -9.71 22.62 -5.52
C ASN A 309 -9.24 24.04 -5.15
N ARG A 310 -8.87 24.29 -3.89
CA ARG A 310 -8.50 25.60 -3.34
C ARG A 310 -9.60 26.67 -3.51
N GLU A 311 -10.88 26.28 -3.48
CA GLU A 311 -11.98 27.25 -3.43
C GLU A 311 -12.00 28.05 -2.13
N TYR A 312 -11.46 27.47 -1.05
CA TYR A 312 -11.26 28.11 0.24
C TYR A 312 -10.13 27.39 1.01
N ASN A 313 -9.71 27.98 2.13
CA ASN A 313 -8.74 27.41 3.05
C ASN A 313 -9.38 27.04 4.39
N LEU A 314 -8.68 26.21 5.16
CA LEU A 314 -9.07 25.86 6.52
C LEU A 314 -8.06 26.42 7.51
N ASP A 315 -8.53 26.93 8.64
CA ASP A 315 -7.66 27.44 9.71
C ASP A 315 -7.06 26.30 10.55
N ARG A 316 -7.82 25.21 10.69
CA ARG A 316 -7.43 24.01 11.43
C ARG A 316 -7.80 22.76 10.66
N LEU A 317 -6.90 21.78 10.71
CA LEU A 317 -7.07 20.44 10.16
C LEU A 317 -6.89 19.40 11.29
N PRO A 318 -7.54 18.23 11.19
CA PRO A 318 -7.24 17.11 12.06
C PRO A 318 -5.74 16.78 12.01
N LYS A 319 -5.17 16.21 13.08
CA LYS A 319 -3.76 15.79 13.04
C LYS A 319 -3.56 14.66 12.03
N VAL A 320 -2.34 14.53 11.51
CA VAL A 320 -1.93 13.40 10.67
C VAL A 320 -0.96 12.53 11.46
N GLY A 321 -1.27 11.26 11.64
CA GLY A 321 -0.37 10.28 12.24
C GLY A 321 0.70 9.86 11.23
N LEU A 322 1.96 9.84 11.66
CA LEU A 322 3.12 9.38 10.90
C LEU A 322 3.88 8.34 11.73
N LEU A 323 4.00 7.13 11.21
CA LEU A 323 4.82 6.06 11.79
C LEU A 323 5.93 5.69 10.79
N LYS A 324 7.10 5.36 11.35
CA LYS A 324 8.25 4.86 10.61
C LYS A 324 8.44 3.39 10.99
N SER A 325 8.09 2.47 10.09
CA SER A 325 8.23 1.03 10.30
C SER A 325 8.75 0.33 9.04
N TYR A 326 9.77 -0.51 9.23
CA TYR A 326 10.33 -1.34 8.16
C TYR A 326 9.54 -2.63 7.92
N GLU A 327 8.63 -3.00 8.82
CA GLU A 327 7.83 -4.23 8.70
C GLU A 327 6.96 -4.24 7.43
N ARG A 328 6.52 -3.06 6.98
CA ARG A 328 5.71 -2.88 5.76
C ARG A 328 6.47 -2.17 4.66
N PHE A 329 7.80 -2.31 4.63
CA PHE A 329 8.61 -1.61 3.65
C PHE A 329 8.25 -2.00 2.21
N THR A 330 7.89 -1.01 1.39
CA THR A 330 7.70 -1.21 -0.05
C THR A 330 8.05 0.04 -0.87
N LYS A 331 8.64 -0.17 -2.06
CA LYS A 331 8.94 0.93 -2.99
C LYS A 331 7.72 1.38 -3.78
N HIS A 332 6.73 0.51 -3.98
CA HIS A 332 5.48 0.88 -4.63
C HIS A 332 4.52 1.39 -3.55
N PRO A 333 3.96 2.60 -3.67
CA PRO A 333 3.04 3.12 -2.67
C PRO A 333 1.75 2.31 -2.64
N SER A 334 1.13 2.23 -1.48
CA SER A 334 -0.22 1.67 -1.32
C SER A 334 -1.05 2.58 -0.44
N ILE A 335 -2.36 2.47 -0.58
CA ILE A 335 -3.33 3.22 0.22
C ILE A 335 -4.42 2.28 0.70
N LEU A 336 -4.72 2.37 1.99
CA LEU A 336 -5.84 1.70 2.64
C LEU A 336 -6.87 2.76 3.03
N ILE A 337 -8.13 2.51 2.70
CA ILE A 337 -9.25 3.38 3.02
C ILE A 337 -10.17 2.67 4.00
N TYR A 338 -10.56 3.39 5.04
CA TYR A 338 -11.59 3.00 5.98
C TYR A 338 -12.82 3.87 5.73
N GLN A 339 -13.87 3.28 5.16
CA GLN A 339 -15.16 3.95 4.95
C GLN A 339 -16.17 3.52 6.01
N ARG A 340 -16.68 4.47 6.79
CA ARG A 340 -17.66 4.20 7.84
C ARG A 340 -18.97 3.68 7.23
N LYS A 341 -19.48 2.57 7.78
CA LYS A 341 -20.73 1.91 7.34
C LYS A 341 -21.93 2.26 8.22
N ASN A 342 -21.68 2.67 9.46
CA ASN A 342 -22.71 2.95 10.45
C ASN A 342 -23.02 4.46 10.53
N MET A 343 -24.03 4.82 11.33
CA MET A 343 -24.48 6.21 11.48
C MET A 343 -23.72 6.98 12.58
N ASP A 344 -22.69 6.41 13.20
CA ASP A 344 -21.96 7.05 14.30
C ASP A 344 -21.04 8.17 13.81
N THR A 345 -21.55 9.40 13.81
CA THR A 345 -20.83 10.60 13.34
C THR A 345 -19.68 11.03 14.26
N THR A 346 -19.51 10.37 15.40
CA THR A 346 -18.36 10.58 16.28
C THR A 346 -17.10 9.85 15.81
N LEU A 347 -17.26 8.98 14.81
CA LEU A 347 -16.17 8.34 14.07
C LEU A 347 -16.08 8.96 12.67
N PRO A 348 -14.87 9.18 12.13
CA PRO A 348 -14.72 9.79 10.82
C PRO A 348 -15.42 8.99 9.72
N PHE A 349 -16.11 9.68 8.81
CA PHE A 349 -16.76 9.05 7.66
C PHE A 349 -15.74 8.31 6.77
N LEU A 350 -14.56 8.91 6.60
CA LEU A 350 -13.50 8.34 5.77
C LEU A 350 -12.12 8.61 6.41
N VAL A 351 -11.30 7.56 6.51
CA VAL A 351 -9.90 7.64 6.96
C VAL A 351 -9.01 7.03 5.87
N GLY A 352 -7.91 7.70 5.57
CA GLY A 352 -6.88 7.20 4.65
C GLY A 352 -5.61 6.81 5.41
N GLU A 353 -5.01 5.71 4.99
CA GLU A 353 -3.69 5.25 5.42
C GLU A 353 -2.82 5.08 4.17
N LEU A 354 -1.86 5.99 3.96
CA LEU A 354 -0.91 5.94 2.85
C LEU A 354 0.39 5.28 3.33
N HIS A 355 0.82 4.25 2.61
CA HIS A 355 2.12 3.62 2.79
C HIS A 355 3.08 4.09 1.70
N TYR A 356 4.27 4.51 2.11
CA TYR A 356 5.31 4.90 1.18
C TYR A 356 6.68 4.59 1.78
N THR A 357 7.45 3.71 1.13
CA THR A 357 8.74 3.21 1.66
C THR A 357 8.52 2.54 3.01
N PHE A 358 9.04 3.12 4.09
CA PHE A 358 8.89 2.68 5.48
C PHE A 358 7.91 3.57 6.27
N LEU A 359 7.22 4.49 5.59
CA LEU A 359 6.28 5.42 6.21
C LEU A 359 4.86 4.90 6.14
N ILE A 360 4.14 5.01 7.25
CA ILE A 360 2.70 4.84 7.34
C ILE A 360 2.12 6.19 7.75
N ILE A 361 1.24 6.76 6.91
CA ILE A 361 0.64 8.08 7.10
C ILE A 361 -0.88 7.93 7.24
N VAL A 362 -1.42 8.17 8.43
CA VAL A 362 -2.85 8.03 8.74
C VAL A 362 -3.49 9.41 8.88
N TYR A 363 -4.58 9.64 8.16
CA TYR A 363 -5.27 10.94 8.13
C TYR A 363 -6.78 10.79 7.95
N ILE A 364 -7.52 11.68 8.60
CA ILE A 364 -8.97 11.81 8.41
C ILE A 364 -9.23 12.58 7.12
N ILE A 365 -10.23 12.22 6.34
CA ILE A 365 -10.69 13.08 5.25
C ILE A 365 -11.67 14.09 5.85
N PRO A 366 -11.34 15.40 5.90
CA PRO A 366 -12.13 16.39 6.62
C PRO A 366 -13.36 16.81 5.82
N LEU A 367 -14.30 17.47 6.50
CA LEU A 367 -15.50 18.08 5.89
C LEU A 367 -16.46 17.06 5.26
N ALA A 368 -16.46 15.82 5.76
CA ALA A 368 -17.48 14.86 5.37
C ALA A 368 -18.84 15.28 5.94
N ALA A 369 -19.90 15.11 5.15
CA ALA A 369 -21.24 15.48 5.54
C ALA A 369 -21.69 14.70 6.79
N GLY A 370 -22.09 15.43 7.83
CA GLY A 370 -22.59 14.86 9.09
C GLY A 370 -21.52 14.52 10.12
N ASP A 371 -20.22 14.52 9.77
CA ASP A 371 -19.14 14.28 10.73
C ASP A 371 -19.03 15.41 11.76
N VAL A 372 -18.63 15.05 12.98
CA VAL A 372 -18.18 16.04 13.96
C VAL A 372 -16.84 16.65 13.53
N ASN A 373 -16.48 17.77 14.15
CA ASN A 373 -15.19 18.41 13.88
C ASN A 373 -14.04 17.63 14.54
N PHE A 374 -13.17 17.00 13.76
CA PHE A 374 -12.00 16.27 14.28
C PHE A 374 -10.73 17.12 14.49
N THR A 375 -10.85 18.45 14.49
CA THR A 375 -9.72 19.36 14.77
C THR A 375 -9.45 19.54 16.26
N ASP A 376 -10.38 19.16 17.13
CA ASP A 376 -10.20 19.20 18.59
C ASP A 376 -9.64 17.87 19.13
N GLU A 377 -8.95 17.95 20.26
CA GLU A 377 -8.27 16.80 20.88
C GLU A 377 -9.23 15.70 21.35
N ILE A 378 -10.47 16.04 21.72
CA ILE A 378 -11.44 15.06 22.26
C ILE A 378 -11.97 14.21 21.11
N SER A 379 -12.44 14.84 20.04
CA SER A 379 -12.95 14.15 18.85
C SER A 379 -11.83 13.35 18.16
N TYR A 380 -10.64 13.95 18.00
CA TYR A 380 -9.48 13.25 17.44
C TYR A 380 -9.03 12.08 18.31
N GLY A 381 -8.99 12.27 19.63
CA GLY A 381 -8.62 11.22 20.59
C GLY A 381 -9.58 10.03 20.57
N ARG A 382 -10.89 10.27 20.44
CA ARG A 382 -11.89 9.21 20.27
C ARG A 382 -11.63 8.38 19.01
N PHE A 383 -11.42 9.05 17.88
CA PHE A 383 -11.01 8.39 16.63
C PHE A 383 -9.77 7.52 16.85
N TRP A 384 -8.71 8.11 17.41
CA TRP A 384 -7.44 7.42 17.56
C TRP A 384 -7.56 6.17 18.45
N GLN A 385 -8.29 6.27 19.57
CA GLN A 385 -8.51 5.16 20.49
C GLN A 385 -9.42 4.06 19.92
N PHE A 386 -10.34 4.41 19.02
CA PHE A 386 -11.18 3.43 18.33
C PHE A 386 -10.34 2.52 17.41
N PHE A 387 -9.33 3.09 16.75
CA PHE A 387 -8.38 2.36 15.90
C PHE A 387 -7.26 1.75 16.78
N LYS A 388 -7.60 0.71 17.54
CA LYS A 388 -6.74 0.13 18.58
C LYS A 388 -5.36 -0.32 18.07
N HIS A 389 -5.27 -0.79 16.83
CA HIS A 389 -3.99 -1.18 16.21
C HIS A 389 -3.04 0.03 16.03
N TYR A 390 -3.57 1.25 15.93
CA TYR A 390 -2.77 2.47 15.99
C TYR A 390 -2.53 2.93 17.44
N SER A 391 -3.57 2.98 18.28
CA SER A 391 -3.40 3.53 19.63
C SER A 391 -2.55 2.67 20.56
N ARG A 392 -2.46 1.37 20.30
CA ARG A 392 -1.60 0.43 21.04
C ARG A 392 -0.20 0.27 20.45
N SER A 393 0.08 0.85 19.28
CA SER A 393 1.43 0.87 18.72
C SER A 393 2.19 2.14 19.14
N GLU A 394 3.49 1.98 19.37
CA GLU A 394 4.37 3.09 19.75
C GLU A 394 5.03 3.74 18.52
N GLY A 395 5.67 4.90 18.72
CA GLY A 395 6.48 5.56 17.67
C GLY A 395 5.71 6.49 16.73
N TRP A 396 4.40 6.70 16.96
CA TRP A 396 3.61 7.66 16.19
C TRP A 396 4.05 9.11 16.45
N GLN A 397 4.24 9.85 15.36
CA GLN A 397 4.39 11.30 15.36
C GLN A 397 3.10 11.92 14.82
N PHE A 398 2.65 13.03 15.41
CA PHE A 398 1.45 13.73 14.95
C PHE A 398 1.81 15.05 14.29
N LEU A 399 1.55 15.14 12.99
CA LEU A 399 1.82 16.34 12.19
C LEU A 399 0.62 17.29 12.23
N ASN A 400 0.87 18.56 12.46
CA ASN A 400 -0.09 19.63 12.21
C ASN A 400 0.18 20.24 10.84
N LEU A 401 -0.73 20.02 9.91
CA LEU A 401 -0.62 20.49 8.52
C LEU A 401 -1.62 21.61 8.20
N SER A 402 -2.04 22.39 9.21
CA SER A 402 -3.01 23.49 9.03
C SER A 402 -2.42 24.73 8.35
N ASP A 403 -1.09 24.89 8.32
CA ASP A 403 -0.44 26.10 7.81
C ASP A 403 -0.55 26.24 6.28
N GLN A 404 -0.92 27.44 5.86
CA GLN A 404 -1.17 27.82 4.47
C GLN A 404 0.03 28.54 3.84
N LYS A 405 1.02 28.93 4.65
CA LYS A 405 2.19 29.67 4.17
C LYS A 405 3.17 28.75 3.47
N GLU A 406 3.67 29.20 2.32
CA GLU A 406 4.78 28.56 1.65
C GLU A 406 6.06 28.76 2.47
N LYS A 407 6.78 27.67 2.75
CA LYS A 407 8.03 27.67 3.53
C LYS A 407 9.09 26.85 2.82
N ASP A 408 10.36 27.24 3.00
CA ASP A 408 11.50 26.43 2.59
C ASP A 408 11.48 25.09 3.35
N LEU A 409 11.66 23.99 2.62
CA LEU A 409 11.82 22.68 3.22
C LEU A 409 13.27 22.48 3.67
N THR A 410 13.45 22.23 4.95
CA THR A 410 14.73 21.83 5.55
C THR A 410 14.58 20.48 6.23
N ILE A 411 15.60 19.64 6.12
CA ILE A 411 15.60 18.29 6.69
C ILE A 411 16.78 18.17 7.65
N ASN A 412 16.53 17.77 8.89
CA ASN A 412 17.58 17.47 9.86
C ASN A 412 17.80 15.95 9.88
N LEU A 413 18.98 15.51 9.45
CA LEU A 413 19.40 14.12 9.52
C LEU A 413 20.30 13.93 10.73
N ASN A 414 20.02 12.93 11.54
CA ASN A 414 20.86 12.51 12.66
C ASN A 414 21.24 11.05 12.46
N PHE A 415 22.53 10.75 12.52
CA PHE A 415 23.08 9.40 12.41
C PHE A 415 23.50 8.90 13.78
N ASP A 416 22.99 7.75 14.19
CA ASP A 416 23.51 7.02 15.35
C ASP A 416 24.64 6.12 14.88
N ILE A 417 25.89 6.51 15.15
CA ILE A 417 27.04 5.64 14.93
C ILE A 417 26.99 4.57 16.01
N LYS A 418 26.46 3.39 15.68
CA LYS A 418 26.66 2.21 16.52
C LYS A 418 28.14 1.85 16.43
N GLY A 419 28.87 2.03 17.54
CA GLY A 419 30.32 1.85 17.60
C GLY A 419 30.73 0.46 17.16
N GLU A 420 31.36 0.37 15.99
CA GLU A 420 32.39 -0.63 15.74
C GLU A 420 33.74 0.05 15.89
N ASN A 421 34.65 -0.64 16.57
CA ASN A 421 36.03 -0.23 16.77
C ASN A 421 36.62 0.31 15.47
N ILE A 422 36.72 1.63 15.36
CA ILE A 422 37.69 2.25 14.47
C ILE A 422 39.04 1.87 15.08
N LYS A 423 39.62 0.77 14.61
CA LYS A 423 41.07 0.60 14.68
C LYS A 423 41.64 1.78 13.89
N SER A 424 42.07 2.78 14.63
CA SER A 424 43.05 3.74 14.16
C SER A 424 44.31 2.95 13.83
N ASP A 425 44.60 2.77 12.55
CA ASP A 425 45.96 2.61 12.04
C ASP A 425 46.37 3.92 11.38
#